data_AF-A0A497SGK2-F1
#
_entry.id   AF-A0A497SGK2-F1
#
_cell.length_a   1.000
_cell.length_b   1.000
_cell.length_c   1.000
_cell.angle_alpha   90.00
_cell.angle_beta   90.00
_cell.angle_gamma   90.00
#
_symmetry.space_group_name_H-M   'P 1'
#
loop_
_entity.id
_entity.type
_entity.pdbx_description
1 polymer ?
#
loop_
_entity_poly.entity_id
_entity_poly.type
_entity_poly.pdbx_seq_one_letter_code
_entity_poly.pdbx_strand_id
1 'polypeptide(L)'
;MVLANETSDNYQFINRVEYNATQVLVYLTDPHGNMPPDTSQFVYGRIHNASNEYFWMINKSASGQCNGSAKLYIGNKSHSKTSTGTVNFQSGEVYSYTLQAHPDVPGSWGYADINSGPFSGYCVAVTANCQQVFFSRWNADRPFDACSNSVYAWDSALKGPLTPGESFYMKIKVFVPFGIYEGSSNTGYITAIASSV
;
A
#
# COMPACT_ATOMS: atom_id res chain seq x y z
N MET A 1 -4.72 -8.38 -7.43
CA MET A 1 -6.18 -8.58 -7.28
C MET A 1 -6.74 -7.39 -6.52
N VAL A 2 -7.89 -6.89 -6.94
CA VAL A 2 -8.52 -5.67 -6.43
C VAL A 2 -10.03 -5.81 -6.45
N LEU A 3 -10.72 -5.08 -5.56
CA LEU A 3 -12.17 -5.04 -5.46
C LEU A 3 -12.70 -3.63 -5.74
N ALA A 4 -13.90 -3.54 -6.29
CA ALA A 4 -14.70 -2.33 -6.31
C ALA A 4 -16.09 -2.63 -5.72
N ASN A 5 -16.72 -1.63 -5.10
CA ASN A 5 -18.12 -1.77 -4.69
C ASN A 5 -19.03 -1.85 -5.94
N GLU A 6 -20.29 -2.20 -5.73
CA GLU A 6 -21.28 -2.40 -6.80
C GLU A 6 -21.45 -1.18 -7.73
N THR A 7 -21.35 0.03 -7.20
CA THR A 7 -21.60 1.28 -7.93
C THR A 7 -20.34 1.94 -8.51
N SER A 8 -19.15 1.45 -8.17
CA SER A 8 -17.88 2.05 -8.60
C SER A 8 -17.15 1.15 -9.57
N ASP A 9 -16.33 1.77 -10.41
CA ASP A 9 -15.29 1.11 -11.21
C ASP A 9 -13.88 1.47 -10.72
N ASN A 10 -13.77 2.07 -9.52
CA ASN A 10 -12.50 2.28 -8.85
C ASN A 10 -12.11 1.02 -8.09
N TYR A 11 -11.22 0.22 -8.68
CA TYR A 11 -10.76 -1.02 -8.09
C TYR A 11 -9.56 -0.79 -7.17
N GLN A 12 -9.68 -1.24 -5.92
CA GLN A 12 -8.69 -1.04 -4.87
C GLN A 12 -8.29 -2.35 -4.18
N PHE A 13 -7.08 -2.40 -3.62
CA PHE A 13 -6.56 -3.54 -2.86
C PHE A 13 -7.38 -3.85 -1.60
N ILE A 14 -7.46 -5.15 -1.29
CA ILE A 14 -7.92 -5.66 0.01
C ILE A 14 -6.79 -5.53 1.03
N ASN A 15 -5.68 -6.23 0.79
CA ASN A 15 -4.47 -6.21 1.60
C ASN A 15 -3.26 -6.49 0.69
N ARG A 16 -2.72 -5.47 0.03
CA ARG A 16 -1.53 -5.63 -0.81
C ARG A 16 -0.29 -5.46 0.05
N VAL A 17 0.49 -6.53 0.20
CA VAL A 17 1.79 -6.49 0.89
C VAL A 17 2.90 -6.27 -0.13
N GLU A 18 3.81 -5.37 0.21
CA GLU A 18 5.07 -5.15 -0.49
C GLU A 18 6.24 -5.33 0.47
N TYR A 19 7.34 -5.82 -0.09
CA TYR A 19 8.58 -6.09 0.64
C TYR A 19 9.69 -5.20 0.07
N ASN A 20 10.73 -4.99 0.87
CA ASN A 20 11.92 -4.28 0.43
C ASN A 20 12.58 -4.98 -0.77
N ALA A 21 13.19 -4.20 -1.66
CA ALA A 21 13.95 -4.74 -2.77
C ALA A 21 15.10 -5.61 -2.23
N THR A 22 15.18 -6.86 -2.69
CA THR A 22 16.26 -7.78 -2.34
C THR A 22 17.56 -7.48 -3.07
N GLN A 23 17.44 -6.86 -4.25
CA GLN A 23 18.57 -6.38 -5.05
C GLN A 23 18.64 -4.87 -4.99
N VAL A 24 19.86 -4.35 -4.85
CA VAL A 24 20.12 -2.91 -4.83
C VAL A 24 19.68 -2.29 -6.15
N LEU A 25 18.85 -1.25 -6.06
CA LEU A 25 18.39 -0.49 -7.21
C LEU A 25 19.38 0.65 -7.50
N VAL A 26 20.41 0.36 -8.30
CA VAL A 26 21.54 1.27 -8.58
C VAL A 26 21.19 2.57 -9.33
N TYR A 27 19.96 2.67 -9.82
CA TYR A 27 19.44 3.83 -10.57
C TYR A 27 18.42 4.65 -9.77
N LEU A 28 18.17 4.26 -8.52
CA LEU A 28 17.22 4.92 -7.64
C LEU A 28 18.00 5.91 -6.75
N THR A 29 17.59 7.18 -6.71
CA THR A 29 18.19 8.21 -5.87
C THR A 29 17.30 8.46 -4.66
N ASP A 30 17.86 8.43 -3.46
CA ASP A 30 17.13 8.74 -2.22
C ASP A 30 16.86 10.25 -2.07
N PRO A 31 15.99 10.68 -1.13
CA PRO A 31 15.73 12.09 -0.86
C PRO A 31 16.96 12.92 -0.46
N HIS A 32 18.06 12.29 -0.04
CA HIS A 32 19.31 12.96 0.32
C HIS A 32 20.28 13.05 -0.86
N GLY A 33 19.95 12.44 -2.00
CA GLY A 33 20.75 12.47 -3.22
C GLY A 33 21.70 11.29 -3.39
N ASN A 34 21.67 10.27 -2.53
CA ASN A 34 22.53 9.09 -2.71
C ASN A 34 21.93 8.16 -3.78
N MET A 35 22.79 7.64 -4.65
CA MET A 35 22.44 6.64 -5.66
C MET A 35 23.57 5.59 -5.71
N PRO A 36 23.31 4.33 -5.27
CA PRO A 36 22.05 3.81 -4.74
C PRO A 36 21.65 4.45 -3.38
N PRO A 37 20.40 4.27 -2.93
CA PRO A 37 19.92 4.81 -1.66
C PRO A 37 20.71 4.29 -0.45
N ASP A 38 20.89 5.13 0.58
CA ASP A 38 21.51 4.70 1.84
C ASP A 38 20.58 3.76 2.63
N THR A 39 20.90 2.46 2.61
CA THR A 39 20.11 1.42 3.29
C THR A 39 20.12 1.51 4.82
N SER A 40 21.05 2.26 5.42
CA SER A 40 21.05 2.51 6.86
C SER A 40 19.83 3.36 7.25
N GLN A 41 19.46 4.32 6.40
CA GLN A 41 18.39 5.27 6.63
C GLN A 41 17.09 4.94 5.86
N PHE A 42 17.21 4.42 4.64
CA PHE A 42 16.08 4.20 3.75
C PHE A 42 15.81 2.72 3.51
N VAL A 43 14.52 2.35 3.51
CA VAL A 43 14.05 1.08 2.96
C VAL A 43 13.23 1.40 1.73
N TYR A 44 13.37 0.62 0.66
CA TYR A 44 12.71 0.94 -0.61
C TYR A 44 12.32 -0.31 -1.37
N GLY A 45 11.42 -0.14 -2.32
CA GLY A 45 10.93 -1.23 -3.15
C GLY A 45 10.12 -0.74 -4.33
N ARG A 46 9.47 -1.71 -4.97
CA ARG A 46 8.54 -1.49 -6.07
C ARG A 46 7.15 -1.87 -5.60
N ILE A 47 6.13 -1.22 -6.15
CA ILE A 47 4.74 -1.56 -5.95
C ILE A 47 4.01 -1.53 -7.27
N HIS A 48 3.16 -2.52 -7.50
CA HIS A 48 2.33 -2.58 -8.69
C HIS A 48 0.91 -2.13 -8.37
N ASN A 49 0.43 -1.12 -9.11
CA ASN A 49 -0.98 -0.73 -9.15
C ASN A 49 -1.53 -0.96 -10.55
N ALA A 50 -2.40 -1.96 -10.68
CA ALA A 50 -2.84 -2.50 -11.96
C ALA A 50 -1.64 -2.85 -12.87
N SER A 51 -1.53 -2.22 -14.04
CA SER A 51 -0.44 -2.44 -15.00
C SER A 51 0.75 -1.50 -14.79
N ASN A 52 0.70 -0.62 -13.78
CA ASN A 52 1.71 0.39 -13.52
C ASN A 52 2.59 -0.02 -12.35
N GLU A 53 3.90 0.07 -12.51
CA GLU A 53 4.88 -0.12 -11.43
C GLU A 53 5.32 1.25 -10.89
N TYR A 54 5.42 1.41 -9.58
CA TYR A 54 5.91 2.62 -8.92
C TYR A 54 7.02 2.27 -7.94
N PHE A 55 7.88 3.24 -7.63
CA PHE A 55 8.86 3.11 -6.57
C PHE A 55 8.32 3.72 -5.27
N TRP A 56 8.66 3.09 -4.15
CA TRP A 56 8.40 3.61 -2.83
C TRP A 56 9.68 3.59 -1.99
N MET A 57 9.78 4.52 -1.04
CA MET A 57 10.84 4.57 -0.04
C MET A 57 10.28 4.93 1.33
N ILE A 58 10.89 4.45 2.39
CA ILE A 58 10.62 4.86 3.75
C ILE A 58 11.92 5.39 4.36
N ASN A 59 11.89 6.65 4.76
CA ASN A 59 12.90 7.23 5.65
C ASN A 59 12.58 6.76 7.07
N LYS A 60 13.46 5.93 7.62
CA LYS A 60 13.32 5.42 8.99
C LYS A 60 13.37 6.59 9.98
N SER A 61 12.72 6.41 11.12
CA SER A 61 12.90 7.31 12.26
C SER A 61 14.36 7.29 12.74
N ALA A 62 14.73 8.22 13.63
CA ALA A 62 16.05 8.24 14.26
C ALA A 62 16.38 6.95 15.03
N SER A 63 15.37 6.19 15.48
CA SER A 63 15.52 4.87 16.12
C SER A 63 15.63 3.72 15.12
N GLY A 64 15.65 3.99 13.81
CA GLY A 64 15.70 2.98 12.76
C GLY A 64 14.36 2.27 12.50
N GLN A 65 13.26 2.79 13.04
CA GLN A 65 11.93 2.18 12.93
C GLN A 65 11.09 2.84 11.83
N CYS A 66 10.09 2.12 11.33
CA CYS A 66 9.17 2.62 10.29
C CYS A 66 7.77 2.97 10.82
N ASN A 67 7.69 3.41 12.08
CA ASN A 67 6.47 3.90 12.74
C ASN A 67 6.71 5.27 13.39
N GLY A 68 5.62 5.91 13.86
CA GLY A 68 5.65 7.11 14.72
C GLY A 68 6.01 8.44 14.03
N SER A 69 7.15 8.49 13.36
CA SER A 69 7.68 9.67 12.68
C SER A 69 8.43 9.38 11.39
N ALA A 70 8.53 8.10 11.00
CA ALA A 70 9.07 7.70 9.71
C ALA A 70 8.24 8.31 8.56
N LYS A 71 8.88 8.52 7.41
CA LYS A 71 8.20 9.09 6.24
C LYS A 71 8.19 8.11 5.09
N LEU A 72 7.00 7.77 4.60
CA LEU A 72 6.81 7.06 3.34
C LEU A 72 6.85 8.06 2.19
N TYR A 73 7.53 7.69 1.12
CA TYR A 73 7.62 8.40 -0.15
C TYR A 73 7.14 7.48 -1.26
N ILE A 74 6.37 8.01 -2.20
CA ILE A 74 5.90 7.29 -3.39
C ILE A 74 6.15 8.16 -4.62
N GLY A 75 6.79 7.58 -5.63
CA GLY A 75 6.99 8.24 -6.91
C GLY A 75 5.67 8.51 -7.64
N ASN A 76 5.52 9.71 -8.23
CA ASN A 76 4.31 10.07 -8.97
C ASN A 76 4.18 9.34 -10.33
N LYS A 77 5.31 9.14 -11.03
CA LYS A 77 5.31 8.58 -12.40
C LYS A 77 5.62 7.10 -12.36
N SER A 78 4.80 6.31 -13.05
CA SER A 78 4.98 4.86 -13.15
C SER A 78 6.16 4.50 -14.05
N HIS A 79 6.89 3.47 -13.65
CA HIS A 79 7.84 2.76 -14.48
C HIS A 79 7.12 1.96 -15.56
N SER A 80 7.61 2.04 -16.80
CA SER A 80 7.09 1.31 -17.96
C SER A 80 8.20 1.06 -19.00
N LYS A 81 7.88 0.37 -20.09
CA LYS A 81 8.85 0.08 -21.18
C LYS A 81 9.53 1.33 -21.75
N THR A 82 8.84 2.46 -21.73
CA THR A 82 9.30 3.72 -22.36
C THR A 82 9.59 4.82 -21.35
N SER A 83 9.42 4.56 -20.05
CA SER A 83 9.66 5.54 -18.99
C SER A 83 10.30 4.88 -17.79
N THR A 84 11.38 5.47 -17.29
CA THR A 84 12.00 5.02 -16.04
C THR A 84 11.10 5.23 -14.82
N GLY A 85 10.05 6.06 -14.91
CA GLY A 85 9.22 6.46 -13.78
C GLY A 85 9.94 7.46 -12.86
N THR A 86 9.36 7.74 -11.70
CA THR A 86 10.05 8.57 -10.69
C THR A 86 11.11 7.72 -9.98
N VAL A 87 12.36 7.82 -10.45
CA VAL A 87 13.52 7.15 -9.84
C VAL A 87 14.42 8.10 -9.03
N ASN A 88 14.21 9.41 -9.11
CA ASN A 88 14.94 10.37 -8.31
C ASN A 88 14.03 10.97 -7.23
N PHE A 89 14.26 10.60 -5.97
CA PHE A 89 13.43 11.06 -4.85
C PHE A 89 13.92 12.37 -4.21
N GLN A 90 15.08 12.88 -4.65
CA GLN A 90 15.62 14.18 -4.21
C GLN A 90 14.97 15.34 -4.98
N SER A 91 14.81 15.21 -6.30
CA SER A 91 14.35 16.28 -7.18
C SER A 91 13.15 15.92 -8.06
N GLY A 92 12.72 14.65 -8.06
CA GLY A 92 11.57 14.20 -8.83
C GLY A 92 10.22 14.53 -8.18
N GLU A 93 9.15 14.30 -8.94
CA GLU A 93 7.78 14.39 -8.43
C GLU A 93 7.46 13.21 -7.52
N VAL A 94 7.43 13.47 -6.21
CA VAL A 94 7.23 12.49 -5.15
C VAL A 94 6.15 12.97 -4.20
N TYR A 95 5.30 12.05 -3.74
CA TYR A 95 4.41 12.29 -2.60
C TYR A 95 5.03 11.73 -1.33
N SER A 96 4.80 12.41 -0.20
CA SER A 96 5.28 11.97 1.10
C SER A 96 4.16 11.94 2.14
N TYR A 97 4.23 10.95 3.03
CA TYR A 97 3.25 10.71 4.07
C TYR A 97 4.01 10.40 5.37
N THR A 98 3.74 11.16 6.41
CA THR A 98 4.29 10.89 7.74
C THR A 98 3.53 9.72 8.35
N LEU A 99 4.24 8.64 8.67
CA LEU A 99 3.68 7.48 9.34
C LEU A 99 3.48 7.81 10.82
N GLN A 100 2.27 7.56 11.31
CA GLN A 100 1.92 7.66 12.71
C GLN A 100 2.07 6.29 13.39
N ALA A 101 2.37 6.25 14.68
CA ALA A 101 2.33 4.99 15.41
C ALA A 101 0.87 4.56 15.61
N HIS A 102 0.56 3.29 15.41
CA HIS A 102 -0.78 2.78 15.64
C HIS A 102 -1.20 3.01 17.10
N PRO A 103 -2.41 3.54 17.39
CA PRO A 103 -2.81 3.88 18.77
C PRO A 103 -2.80 2.68 19.73
N ASP A 104 -3.34 1.54 19.29
CA ASP A 104 -3.43 0.34 20.16
C ASP A 104 -2.19 -0.56 20.18
N VAL A 105 -1.36 -0.50 19.13
CA VAL A 105 -0.16 -1.34 18.97
C VAL A 105 1.04 -0.51 18.48
N PRO A 106 1.40 0.56 19.20
CA PRO A 106 2.32 1.60 18.71
C PRO A 106 3.72 1.07 18.41
N GLY A 107 4.17 0.02 19.10
CA GLY A 107 5.49 -0.60 18.87
C GLY A 107 5.55 -1.56 17.68
N SER A 108 4.42 -1.91 17.07
CA SER A 108 4.34 -2.93 16.03
C SER A 108 4.07 -2.34 14.64
N TRP A 109 3.29 -1.25 14.58
CA TRP A 109 2.79 -0.72 13.32
C TRP A 109 2.90 0.81 13.23
N GLY A 110 3.32 1.27 12.06
CA GLY A 110 3.12 2.62 11.57
C GLY A 110 1.96 2.64 10.56
N TYR A 111 1.21 3.72 10.48
CA TYR A 111 0.12 3.86 9.50
C TYR A 111 0.01 5.28 8.95
N ALA A 112 -0.61 5.44 7.78
CA ALA A 112 -1.02 6.74 7.26
C ALA A 112 -2.15 6.60 6.23
N ASP A 113 -2.99 7.63 6.16
CA ASP A 113 -3.94 7.81 5.07
C ASP A 113 -3.23 8.43 3.85
N ILE A 114 -3.37 7.77 2.70
CA ILE A 114 -2.87 8.28 1.42
C ILE A 114 -3.97 9.10 0.76
N ASN A 115 -3.86 10.43 0.84
CA ASN A 115 -4.90 11.36 0.37
C ASN A 115 -4.60 12.03 -0.98
N SER A 116 -3.49 11.66 -1.62
CA SER A 116 -3.04 12.24 -2.89
C SER A 116 -2.18 11.24 -3.67
N GLY A 117 -1.94 11.53 -4.95
CA GLY A 117 -1.05 10.73 -5.79
C GLY A 117 -1.66 9.40 -6.28
N PRO A 118 -0.82 8.50 -6.83
CA PRO A 118 -1.27 7.29 -7.53
C PRO A 118 -1.92 6.24 -6.62
N PHE A 119 -1.82 6.42 -5.30
CA PHE A 119 -2.44 5.55 -4.28
C PHE A 119 -3.45 6.33 -3.42
N SER A 120 -4.01 7.43 -3.93
CA SER A 120 -5.04 8.16 -3.21
C SER A 120 -6.24 7.26 -2.86
N GLY A 121 -6.71 7.37 -1.62
CA GLY A 121 -7.80 6.58 -1.06
C GLY A 121 -7.37 5.24 -0.46
N TYR A 122 -6.07 4.93 -0.39
CA TYR A 122 -5.57 3.80 0.40
C TYR A 122 -5.20 4.22 1.82
N CYS A 123 -5.30 3.29 2.76
CA CYS A 123 -4.51 3.30 3.96
C CYS A 123 -3.22 2.50 3.73
N VAL A 124 -2.10 3.02 4.21
CA VAL A 124 -0.85 2.27 4.31
C VAL A 124 -0.57 1.91 5.76
N ALA A 125 -0.10 0.68 5.98
CA ALA A 125 0.41 0.23 7.26
C ALA A 125 1.79 -0.40 7.06
N VAL A 126 2.72 -0.13 7.97
CA VAL A 126 4.12 -0.58 7.88
C VAL A 126 4.52 -1.22 9.18
N THR A 127 5.17 -2.37 9.14
CA THR A 127 5.73 -2.98 10.36
C THR A 127 6.82 -2.07 10.94
N ALA A 128 6.89 -1.95 12.26
CA ALA A 128 7.87 -1.07 12.92
C ALA A 128 9.33 -1.40 12.54
N ASN A 129 9.61 -2.65 12.17
CA ASN A 129 10.92 -3.12 11.70
C ASN A 129 11.15 -2.91 10.19
N CYS A 130 10.27 -2.20 9.48
CA CYS A 130 10.38 -1.85 8.06
C CYS A 130 10.35 -3.02 7.06
N GLN A 131 10.00 -4.24 7.49
CA GLN A 131 10.05 -5.42 6.63
C GLN A 131 8.88 -5.49 5.65
N GLN A 132 7.72 -4.96 6.02
CA GLN A 132 6.50 -5.11 5.24
C GLN A 132 5.74 -3.80 5.18
N VAL A 133 5.31 -3.43 3.97
CA VAL A 133 4.46 -2.27 3.68
C VAL A 133 3.17 -2.79 3.09
N PHE A 134 2.05 -2.49 3.73
CA PHE A 134 0.73 -2.96 3.35
C PHE A 134 -0.13 -1.79 2.86
N PHE A 135 -0.89 -2.00 1.80
CA PHE A 135 -1.87 -1.06 1.28
C PHE A 135 -3.25 -1.70 1.27
N SER A 136 -4.23 -1.02 1.88
CA SER A 136 -5.61 -1.51 2.02
C SER A 136 -6.61 -0.40 1.79
N ARG A 137 -7.70 -0.74 1.10
CA ARG A 137 -8.96 0.00 1.13
C ARG A 137 -10.07 -0.81 1.80
N TRP A 138 -10.12 -2.11 1.51
CA TRP A 138 -11.28 -2.97 1.81
C TRP A 138 -11.08 -3.86 3.04
N ASN A 139 -10.07 -3.59 3.84
CA ASN A 139 -9.83 -4.26 5.11
C ASN A 139 -9.59 -3.24 6.20
N ALA A 140 -10.63 -2.95 6.99
CA ALA A 140 -10.56 -2.05 8.16
C ALA A 140 -10.16 -2.78 9.46
N ASP A 141 -9.80 -4.07 9.40
CA ASP A 141 -9.22 -4.75 10.56
C ASP A 141 -7.81 -4.23 10.83
N ARG A 142 -7.35 -4.42 12.07
CA ARG A 142 -6.00 -4.05 12.49
C ARG A 142 -4.92 -4.63 11.57
N PRO A 143 -3.95 -3.82 11.11
CA PRO A 143 -3.56 -2.47 11.57
C PRO A 143 -4.24 -1.28 10.85
N PHE A 144 -5.29 -1.51 10.07
CA PHE A 144 -5.94 -0.47 9.27
C PHE A 144 -7.14 0.18 9.97
N ASP A 145 -7.53 -0.32 11.14
CA ASP A 145 -8.59 0.22 12.01
C ASP A 145 -8.32 1.65 12.46
N ALA A 146 -7.06 2.08 12.44
CA ALA A 146 -6.65 3.45 12.75
C ALA A 146 -6.76 4.44 11.56
N CYS A 147 -7.01 3.95 10.34
CA CYS A 147 -7.07 4.78 9.13
C CYS A 147 -8.49 5.17 8.75
N SER A 148 -8.67 6.39 8.25
CA SER A 148 -9.96 6.83 7.69
C SER A 148 -10.20 6.32 6.26
N ASN A 149 -9.14 6.01 5.51
CA ASN A 149 -9.24 5.50 4.15
C ASN A 149 -9.46 3.99 4.06
N SER A 150 -9.43 3.26 5.18
CA SER A 150 -9.77 1.83 5.17
C SER A 150 -11.20 1.62 5.63
N VAL A 151 -11.95 0.78 4.90
CA VAL A 151 -13.37 0.53 5.15
C VAL A 151 -13.68 -0.96 5.01
N TYR A 152 -14.72 -1.41 5.70
CA TYR A 152 -15.30 -2.72 5.43
C TYR A 152 -16.03 -2.72 4.09
N ALA A 153 -16.02 -3.87 3.41
CA ALA A 153 -16.85 -4.10 2.23
C ALA A 153 -18.34 -3.79 2.51
N TRP A 154 -18.79 -4.23 3.68
CA TRP A 154 -20.08 -3.90 4.26
C TRP A 154 -19.90 -3.46 5.71
N ASP A 155 -20.36 -2.26 6.04
CA ASP A 155 -20.37 -1.74 7.40
C ASP A 155 -21.83 -1.58 7.83
N SER A 156 -22.27 -2.42 8.78
CA SER A 156 -23.65 -2.41 9.27
C SER A 156 -24.00 -1.16 10.06
N ALA A 157 -23.03 -0.46 10.64
CA ALA A 157 -23.27 0.79 11.34
C ALA A 157 -23.62 1.92 10.37
N LEU A 158 -23.08 1.87 9.15
CA LEU A 158 -23.32 2.87 8.09
C LEU A 158 -24.45 2.50 7.14
N LYS A 159 -24.56 1.22 6.76
CA LYS A 159 -25.50 0.74 5.73
C LYS A 159 -26.70 -0.01 6.29
N GLY A 160 -26.71 -0.29 7.59
CA GLY A 160 -27.67 -1.20 8.22
C GLY A 160 -27.21 -2.66 8.16
N PRO A 161 -27.72 -3.52 9.06
CA PRO A 161 -27.41 -4.95 9.04
C PRO A 161 -28.00 -5.59 7.78
N LEU A 162 -27.29 -6.56 7.21
CA LEU A 162 -27.87 -7.43 6.17
C LEU A 162 -28.93 -8.32 6.81
N THR A 163 -30.18 -8.15 6.39
CA THR A 163 -31.29 -8.98 6.86
C THR A 163 -31.44 -10.24 6.00
N PRO A 164 -32.08 -11.31 6.51
CA PRO A 164 -32.30 -12.51 5.72
C PRO A 164 -33.01 -12.21 4.39
N GLY A 165 -32.35 -12.57 3.28
CA GLY A 165 -32.84 -12.33 1.92
C GLY A 165 -32.19 -11.13 1.21
N GLU A 166 -31.46 -10.29 1.94
CA GLU A 166 -30.65 -9.24 1.33
C GLU A 166 -29.29 -9.78 0.87
N SER A 167 -28.73 -9.11 -0.13
CA SER A 167 -27.40 -9.42 -0.64
C SER A 167 -26.71 -8.14 -1.08
N PHE A 168 -25.39 -8.16 -1.04
CA PHE A 168 -24.55 -7.18 -1.71
C PHE A 168 -23.47 -7.93 -2.48
N TYR A 169 -22.84 -7.27 -3.43
CA TYR A 169 -21.72 -7.85 -4.16
C TYR A 169 -20.59 -6.83 -4.33
N MET A 170 -19.41 -7.35 -4.61
CA MET A 170 -18.25 -6.56 -5.02
C MET A 170 -17.72 -7.09 -6.33
N LYS A 171 -17.25 -6.18 -7.19
CA LYS A 171 -16.61 -6.55 -8.45
C LYS A 171 -15.16 -6.92 -8.16
N ILE A 172 -14.70 -8.04 -8.71
CA ILE A 172 -13.30 -8.49 -8.59
C ILE A 172 -12.60 -8.25 -9.93
N LYS A 173 -11.38 -7.69 -9.88
CA LYS A 173 -10.49 -7.63 -11.05
C LYS A 173 -9.09 -8.10 -10.70
N VAL A 174 -8.50 -8.86 -11.63
CA VAL A 174 -7.12 -9.32 -11.54
C VAL A 174 -6.32 -8.65 -12.64
N PHE A 175 -5.23 -8.00 -12.24
CA PHE A 175 -4.24 -7.45 -13.16
C PHE A 175 -2.99 -8.31 -13.07
N VAL A 176 -2.47 -8.70 -14.23
CA VAL A 176 -1.17 -9.37 -14.36
C VAL A 176 -0.17 -8.30 -14.75
N PRO A 177 0.77 -7.92 -13.86
CA PRO A 177 1.79 -6.94 -14.18
C PRO A 177 2.66 -7.38 -15.36
N PHE A 178 3.20 -6.40 -16.07
CA PHE A 178 4.18 -6.66 -17.12
C PHE A 178 5.47 -7.26 -16.51
N GLY A 179 6.06 -8.26 -17.17
CA GLY A 179 7.31 -8.88 -16.73
C GLY A 179 7.14 -10.10 -15.80
N ILE A 180 5.91 -10.51 -15.49
CA ILE A 180 5.66 -11.82 -14.88
C ILE A 180 5.87 -12.91 -15.94
N TYR A 181 6.70 -13.91 -15.61
CA TYR A 181 6.94 -15.05 -16.49
C TYR A 181 5.63 -15.80 -16.78
N GLU A 182 5.49 -16.22 -18.03
CA GLU A 182 4.42 -17.12 -18.44
C GLU A 182 4.59 -18.47 -17.74
N GLY A 183 3.52 -18.95 -17.08
CA GLY A 183 3.53 -20.21 -16.36
C GLY A 183 2.38 -20.33 -15.37
N SER A 184 2.30 -21.46 -14.68
CA SER A 184 1.31 -21.69 -13.62
C SER A 184 1.40 -20.60 -12.56
N SER A 185 0.35 -19.80 -12.43
CA SER A 185 0.28 -18.74 -11.42
C SER A 185 0.07 -19.36 -10.03
N ASN A 186 0.67 -18.73 -9.01
CA ASN A 186 0.38 -19.08 -7.62
C ASN A 186 -1.10 -18.79 -7.31
N THR A 187 -1.76 -19.69 -6.58
CA THR A 187 -3.14 -19.49 -6.13
C THR A 187 -3.22 -18.32 -5.16
N GLY A 188 -4.09 -17.34 -5.45
CA GLY A 188 -4.47 -16.28 -4.52
C GLY A 188 -5.82 -16.59 -3.86
N TYR A 189 -6.00 -16.15 -2.61
CA TYR A 189 -7.23 -16.34 -1.86
C TYR A 189 -7.88 -14.99 -1.52
N ILE A 190 -9.20 -14.92 -1.61
CA ILE A 190 -10.00 -13.91 -0.92
C ILE A 190 -10.71 -14.64 0.22
N THR A 191 -10.55 -14.11 1.43
CA THR A 191 -11.32 -14.56 2.59
C THR A 191 -12.33 -13.49 2.92
N ALA A 192 -13.63 -13.84 2.85
CA ALA A 192 -14.69 -13.00 3.36
C ALA A 192 -14.95 -13.40 4.82
N ILE A 193 -14.86 -12.43 5.72
CA ILE A 193 -15.17 -12.62 7.14
C ILE A 193 -16.45 -11.84 7.42
N ALA A 194 -17.43 -12.53 7.98
CA ALA A 194 -18.66 -11.94 8.48
C ALA A 194 -18.70 -12.16 9.99
N SER A 195 -18.76 -11.06 10.74
CA SER A 195 -18.96 -11.07 12.19
C SER A 195 -20.27 -10.34 12.51
N SER A 196 -21.01 -10.87 13.47
CA SER A 196 -22.06 -10.12 14.14
C SER A 196 -21.40 -9.20 15.16
N VAL A 197 -21.80 -7.92 15.19
CA VAL A 197 -21.47 -7.00 16.29
C VAL A 197 -22.21 -7.42 17.56
#